data_AF-A0A6J0KIQ3-F1
#
_entry.id   AF-A0A6J0KIQ3-F1
#
_cell.length_a   1.000
_cell.length_b   1.000
_cell.length_c   1.000
_cell.angle_alpha   90.00
_cell.angle_beta   90.00
_cell.angle_gamma   90.00
#
_symmetry.space_group_name_H-M   'P 1'
#
loop_
_entity.id
_entity.type
_entity.pdbx_description
1 polymer ?
#
loop_
_entity_poly.entity_id
_entity_poly.type
_entity_poly.pdbx_seq_one_letter_code
_entity_poly.pdbx_strand_id
1 'polypeptide(L)'
;MVMMMSLSAAELKALIIGISFEDIDFDKDDAVGKVLQDFDKTLDEQVDQEEFVRGIKRWLIQAMGAAGPSGPDAGPRTMKYLDHFHVQTKREHALLGDNENGENDEESGEVADPKWITIKAALLLLLGAAIAAAFADPLVDTVNNFSAATGIPSFFISFIALPLATNSSEAVSAIIFASRKKIRTASLTFSELCGGVTMNNILCLSVFLAIVYVRGLTWNFSSEVLVILIVCLVMGGFASFRTTYPLWTCFIAYLLYPFSLGLVYILDYWFGWS
;
A
#
# COMPACT_ATOMS: atom_id res chain seq x y z
N MET A 1 -31.08 26.03 23.53
CA MET A 1 -29.83 26.82 23.61
C MET A 1 -28.86 26.20 22.62
N VAL A 2 -28.95 26.62 21.35
CA VAL A 2 -28.11 26.08 20.27
C VAL A 2 -26.85 26.91 20.24
N MET A 3 -25.72 26.26 20.53
CA MET A 3 -24.40 26.86 20.53
C MET A 3 -24.08 27.31 19.09
N MET A 4 -24.01 28.62 18.85
CA MET A 4 -23.55 29.18 17.57
C MET A 4 -22.13 28.69 17.31
N MET A 5 -21.95 27.89 16.25
CA MET A 5 -20.63 27.53 15.73
C MET A 5 -20.13 28.69 14.87
N SER A 6 -19.48 29.68 15.48
CA SER A 6 -18.65 30.66 14.78
C SER A 6 -17.20 30.17 14.79
N LEU A 7 -16.51 30.32 13.66
CA LEU A 7 -15.12 29.91 13.50
C LEU A 7 -14.24 31.15 13.70
N SER A 8 -13.38 31.13 14.72
CA SER A 8 -12.47 32.26 14.99
C SER A 8 -11.28 32.25 14.03
N ALA A 9 -10.70 33.42 13.76
CA ALA A 9 -9.43 33.57 13.04
C ALA A 9 -8.32 32.64 13.56
N ALA A 10 -8.26 32.39 14.88
CA ALA A 10 -7.29 31.48 15.49
C ALA A 10 -7.53 30.00 15.11
N GLU A 11 -8.78 29.58 15.01
CA GLU A 11 -9.16 28.21 14.63
C GLU A 11 -8.99 27.97 13.13
N LEU A 12 -9.30 28.98 12.32
CA LEU A 12 -9.05 28.97 10.89
C LEU A 12 -7.53 28.91 10.60
N LYS A 13 -6.73 29.66 11.35
CA LYS A 13 -5.27 29.59 11.31
C LYS A 13 -4.76 28.20 11.73
N ALA A 14 -5.32 27.61 12.77
CA ALA A 14 -4.98 26.25 13.19
C ALA A 14 -5.31 25.20 12.11
N LEU A 15 -6.45 25.36 11.42
CA LEU A 15 -6.84 24.49 10.31
C LEU A 15 -5.88 24.63 9.10
N ILE A 16 -5.56 25.87 8.70
CA ILE A 16 -4.65 26.15 7.58
C ILE A 16 -3.23 25.66 7.88
N ILE A 17 -2.77 25.80 9.12
CA ILE A 17 -1.49 25.25 9.58
C ILE A 17 -1.53 23.72 9.58
N GLY A 18 -2.63 23.11 10.04
CA GLY A 18 -2.80 21.66 10.14
C GLY A 18 -2.88 20.95 8.79
N ILE A 19 -3.35 21.62 7.72
CA ILE A 19 -3.42 21.07 6.36
C ILE A 19 -2.04 21.00 5.67
N SER A 20 -0.99 21.59 6.27
CA SER A 20 0.44 21.46 5.94
C SER A 20 0.75 21.15 4.46
N PHE A 21 0.66 22.16 3.59
CA PHE A 21 1.21 22.10 2.23
C PHE A 21 2.74 22.16 2.32
N GLU A 22 3.39 20.99 2.40
CA GLU A 22 4.83 20.86 2.67
C GLU A 22 5.74 21.52 1.61
N ASP A 23 5.22 21.86 0.42
CA ASP A 23 6.04 22.32 -0.73
C ASP A 23 5.75 23.76 -1.20
N ILE A 24 4.94 24.54 -0.47
CA ILE A 24 4.65 25.93 -0.83
C ILE A 24 5.03 26.84 0.33
N ASP A 25 6.08 27.63 0.14
CA ASP A 25 6.47 28.72 1.05
C ASP A 25 5.42 29.84 0.96
N PHE A 26 4.27 29.61 1.58
CA PHE A 26 3.14 30.53 1.61
C PHE A 26 3.10 31.21 2.98
N ASP A 27 3.02 32.54 2.97
CA ASP A 27 2.83 33.31 4.19
C ASP A 27 1.48 32.96 4.81
N LYS A 28 1.53 32.22 5.91
CA LYS A 28 0.35 31.66 6.58
C LYS A 28 -0.54 32.75 7.17
N ASP A 29 0.05 33.89 7.53
CA ASP A 29 -0.68 35.04 8.08
C ASP A 29 -1.37 35.81 6.95
N ASP A 30 -0.75 35.93 5.77
CA ASP A 30 -1.39 36.46 4.56
C ASP A 30 -2.56 35.57 4.07
N ALA A 31 -2.42 34.24 4.17
CA ALA A 31 -3.47 33.28 3.81
C ALA A 31 -4.73 33.47 4.66
N VAL A 32 -4.53 33.51 5.98
CA VAL A 32 -5.60 33.66 6.97
C VAL A 32 -6.26 35.03 6.77
N GLY A 33 -5.48 36.08 6.57
CA GLY A 33 -5.98 37.43 6.29
C GLY A 33 -6.85 37.50 5.04
N LYS A 34 -6.44 36.86 3.93
CA LYS A 34 -7.23 36.81 2.69
C LYS A 34 -8.53 36.01 2.85
N VAL A 35 -8.48 34.87 3.54
CA VAL A 35 -9.68 34.06 3.77
C VAL A 35 -10.67 34.81 4.64
N LEU A 36 -10.21 35.44 5.74
CA LEU A 36 -11.06 36.29 6.59
C LEU A 36 -11.66 37.43 5.79
N GLN A 37 -10.86 38.19 5.02
CA GLN A 37 -11.35 39.31 4.22
C GLN A 37 -12.43 38.90 3.19
N ASP A 38 -12.32 37.70 2.62
CA ASP A 38 -13.27 37.20 1.64
C ASP A 38 -14.56 36.65 2.28
N PHE A 39 -14.46 36.04 3.46
CA PHE A 39 -15.55 35.31 4.10
C PHE A 39 -16.32 36.17 5.11
N ASP A 40 -15.59 36.90 5.96
CA ASP A 40 -16.15 37.82 6.95
C ASP A 40 -16.64 39.09 6.23
N LYS A 41 -17.97 39.22 6.12
CA LYS A 41 -18.64 40.40 5.54
C LYS A 41 -19.34 41.23 6.59
N THR A 42 -19.50 40.68 7.78
CA THR A 42 -20.03 41.39 8.95
C THR A 42 -18.96 42.22 9.65
N LEU A 43 -17.68 42.03 9.29
CA LEU A 43 -16.49 42.69 9.85
C LEU A 43 -16.37 42.46 11.36
N ASP A 44 -16.75 41.26 11.81
CA ASP A 44 -16.69 40.87 13.22
C ASP A 44 -15.45 40.03 13.57
N GLU A 45 -14.53 39.87 12.61
CA GLU A 45 -13.30 39.07 12.69
C GLU A 45 -13.55 37.57 12.98
N GLN A 46 -14.79 37.12 12.78
CA GLN A 46 -15.21 35.73 12.87
C GLN A 46 -15.87 35.31 11.55
N VAL A 47 -15.95 34.01 11.33
CA VAL A 47 -16.70 33.47 10.19
C VAL A 47 -17.80 32.60 10.73
N ASP A 48 -19.04 33.08 10.63
CA ASP A 48 -20.20 32.26 10.99
C ASP A 48 -20.49 31.19 9.93
N GLN A 49 -21.37 30.25 10.26
CA GLN A 49 -21.74 29.16 9.35
C GLN A 49 -22.32 29.68 8.02
N GLU A 50 -23.09 30.75 8.03
CA GLU A 50 -23.69 31.32 6.82
C GLU A 50 -22.65 32.02 5.96
N GLU A 51 -21.76 32.79 6.56
CA GLU A 51 -20.60 33.42 5.93
C GLU A 51 -19.67 32.38 5.32
N PHE A 52 -19.39 31.29 6.04
CA PHE A 52 -18.60 30.18 5.53
C PHE A 52 -19.25 29.56 4.28
N VAL A 53 -20.53 29.21 4.35
CA VAL A 53 -21.26 28.62 3.21
C VAL A 53 -21.34 29.60 2.05
N ARG A 54 -21.56 30.89 2.31
CA ARG A 54 -21.58 31.95 1.29
C ARG A 54 -20.21 32.17 0.65
N GLY A 55 -19.13 32.12 1.43
CA GLY A 55 -17.74 32.26 0.99
C GLY A 55 -17.33 31.11 0.09
N ILE A 56 -17.52 29.88 0.55
CA ILE A 56 -17.26 28.67 -0.25
C ILE A 56 -18.10 28.65 -1.52
N LYS A 57 -19.39 28.99 -1.45
CA LYS A 57 -20.26 29.06 -2.64
C LYS A 57 -19.73 30.08 -3.66
N ARG A 58 -19.24 31.23 -3.20
CA ARG A 58 -18.63 32.24 -4.08
C ARG A 58 -17.32 31.77 -4.70
N TRP A 59 -16.42 31.22 -3.91
CA TRP A 59 -15.16 30.66 -4.41
C TRP A 59 -15.40 29.50 -5.37
N LEU A 60 -16.39 28.65 -5.12
CA LEU A 60 -16.80 27.58 -6.03
C LEU A 60 -17.34 28.15 -7.35
N ILE A 61 -18.21 29.15 -7.29
CA ILE A 61 -18.74 29.83 -8.49
C ILE A 61 -17.61 30.55 -9.25
N GLN A 62 -16.65 31.15 -8.57
CA GLN A 62 -15.52 31.85 -9.19
C GLN A 62 -14.52 30.87 -9.82
N ALA A 63 -14.25 29.75 -9.16
CA ALA A 63 -13.46 28.65 -9.73
C ALA A 63 -14.16 28.00 -10.93
N MET A 64 -15.50 27.92 -10.91
CA MET A 64 -16.30 27.45 -12.04
C MET A 64 -16.40 28.49 -13.17
N GLY A 65 -16.54 29.78 -12.83
CA GLY A 65 -16.72 30.91 -13.76
C GLY A 65 -15.44 31.48 -14.35
N ALA A 66 -14.27 31.17 -13.79
CA ALA A 66 -12.96 31.40 -14.42
C ALA A 66 -12.75 30.54 -15.69
N ALA A 67 -13.66 29.60 -15.98
CA ALA A 67 -13.92 29.16 -17.34
C ALA A 67 -15.16 29.87 -17.88
N GLY A 68 -14.98 30.64 -18.94
CA GLY A 68 -15.95 31.60 -19.43
C GLY A 68 -17.37 31.05 -19.76
N PRO A 69 -18.32 31.96 -20.01
CA PRO A 69 -19.74 31.63 -20.05
C PRO A 69 -20.13 31.03 -21.41
N SER A 70 -20.65 29.80 -21.41
CA SER A 70 -21.77 29.32 -22.25
C SER A 70 -21.95 27.81 -22.10
N GLY A 71 -23.16 27.37 -21.75
CA GLY A 71 -23.61 25.98 -21.98
C GLY A 71 -24.22 25.27 -20.76
N PRO A 72 -25.41 24.66 -20.88
CA PRO A 72 -26.12 24.00 -19.78
C PRO A 72 -25.66 22.54 -19.65
N ASP A 73 -24.39 22.29 -19.35
CA ASP A 73 -23.87 20.94 -19.11
C ASP A 73 -23.16 20.89 -17.75
N ALA A 74 -23.92 20.53 -16.73
CA ALA A 74 -23.40 20.21 -15.41
C ALA A 74 -22.64 18.87 -15.46
N GLY A 75 -21.32 18.93 -15.68
CA GLY A 75 -20.36 17.82 -15.58
C GLY A 75 -19.30 17.94 -16.67
N PRO A 76 -17.98 18.08 -16.37
CA PRO A 76 -17.10 16.96 -15.97
C PRO A 76 -15.85 17.42 -15.16
N ARG A 77 -15.97 18.39 -14.25
CA ARG A 77 -14.79 19.01 -13.60
C ARG A 77 -14.48 18.53 -12.18
N THR A 78 -15.46 18.05 -11.42
CA THR A 78 -15.21 17.40 -10.12
C THR A 78 -14.44 16.08 -10.31
N MET A 79 -14.72 15.36 -11.40
CA MET A 79 -13.95 14.18 -11.80
C MET A 79 -12.49 14.53 -12.11
N LYS A 80 -12.20 15.74 -12.60
CA LYS A 80 -10.85 16.21 -12.91
C LYS A 80 -9.99 16.49 -11.67
N TYR A 81 -10.61 16.81 -10.53
CA TYR A 81 -9.89 16.99 -9.26
C TYR A 81 -9.57 15.64 -8.60
N LEU A 82 -10.53 14.70 -8.56
CA LEU A 82 -10.26 13.32 -8.12
C LEU A 82 -9.26 12.63 -9.05
N ASP A 83 -9.38 12.84 -10.36
CA ASP A 83 -8.41 12.40 -11.35
C ASP A 83 -7.07 13.10 -11.15
N HIS A 84 -7.01 14.40 -10.84
CA HIS A 84 -5.74 15.07 -10.52
C HIS A 84 -5.07 14.51 -9.27
N PHE A 85 -5.81 14.21 -8.20
CA PHE A 85 -5.23 13.54 -7.02
C PHE A 85 -4.78 12.12 -7.34
N HIS A 86 -5.57 11.35 -8.10
CA HIS A 86 -5.20 10.00 -8.50
C HIS A 86 -4.00 9.99 -9.47
N VAL A 87 -3.94 10.95 -10.39
CA VAL A 87 -2.84 11.21 -11.32
C VAL A 87 -1.63 11.74 -10.57
N GLN A 88 -1.78 12.55 -9.53
CA GLN A 88 -0.69 13.04 -8.70
C GLN A 88 -0.12 11.94 -7.81
N THR A 89 -0.95 11.10 -7.19
CA THR A 89 -0.51 9.87 -6.49
C THR A 89 0.18 8.92 -7.47
N LYS A 90 -0.37 8.73 -8.67
CA LYS A 90 0.24 7.92 -9.72
C LYS A 90 1.53 8.55 -10.27
N ARG A 91 1.64 9.87 -10.30
CA ARG A 91 2.83 10.63 -10.74
C ARG A 91 3.90 10.66 -9.66
N GLU A 92 3.55 10.66 -8.38
CA GLU A 92 4.49 10.48 -7.28
C GLU A 92 5.01 9.04 -7.28
N HIS A 93 4.14 8.03 -7.43
CA HIS A 93 4.57 6.64 -7.64
C HIS A 93 5.38 6.45 -8.93
N ALA A 94 5.01 7.13 -10.02
CA ALA A 94 5.75 7.08 -11.28
C ALA A 94 7.06 7.85 -11.19
N LEU A 95 7.17 9.04 -10.58
CA LEU A 95 8.46 9.73 -10.39
C LEU A 95 9.40 8.97 -9.46
N LEU A 96 8.85 8.09 -8.62
CA LEU A 96 9.59 7.15 -7.79
C LEU A 96 10.00 5.89 -8.57
N GLY A 97 9.19 5.42 -9.53
CA GLY A 97 9.46 4.27 -10.44
C GLY A 97 10.13 4.61 -11.79
N ASP A 98 10.11 5.86 -12.24
CA ASP A 98 10.72 6.38 -13.49
C ASP A 98 12.25 6.40 -13.38
N ASN A 99 12.75 6.26 -12.15
CA ASN A 99 14.15 6.08 -11.87
C ASN A 99 14.51 4.60 -11.63
N GLU A 100 13.56 3.67 -11.74
CA GLU A 100 13.78 2.21 -11.63
C GLU A 100 14.02 1.51 -12.97
N ASN A 101 13.88 2.18 -14.12
CA ASN A 101 14.23 1.60 -15.42
C ASN A 101 15.26 2.46 -16.18
N GLY A 102 16.53 2.30 -15.80
CA GLY A 102 17.66 2.65 -16.67
C GLY A 102 17.90 1.65 -17.81
N GLU A 103 16.98 0.71 -18.02
CA GLU A 103 16.99 -0.24 -19.13
C GLU A 103 15.55 -0.54 -19.54
N ASN A 104 14.94 0.40 -20.26
CA ASN A 104 14.04 0.13 -21.37
C ASN A 104 13.97 1.44 -22.13
N ASP A 105 14.63 1.49 -23.28
CA ASP A 105 14.40 2.53 -24.27
C ASP A 105 12.89 2.69 -24.43
N GLU A 106 12.36 3.80 -23.93
CA GLU A 106 11.02 4.25 -24.30
C GLU A 106 11.07 4.53 -25.79
N GLU A 107 10.70 3.53 -26.59
CA GLU A 107 10.12 3.79 -27.90
C GLU A 107 8.97 4.77 -27.66
N SER A 108 9.26 6.02 -27.96
CA SER A 108 8.31 7.09 -28.18
C SER A 108 7.34 6.63 -29.27
N GLY A 109 6.28 5.97 -28.85
CA GLY A 109 5.26 5.38 -29.68
C GLY A 109 3.90 5.71 -29.08
N GLU A 110 3.26 6.71 -29.68
CA GLU A 110 1.80 6.91 -29.82
C GLU A 110 0.92 6.48 -28.65
N VAL A 111 0.19 7.46 -28.07
CA VAL A 111 -0.77 7.29 -26.96
C VAL A 111 -1.61 6.01 -27.16
N ALA A 112 -1.14 4.91 -26.59
CA ALA A 112 -1.77 3.61 -26.78
C ALA A 112 -3.17 3.69 -26.16
N ASP A 113 -4.17 3.29 -26.94
CA ASP A 113 -5.56 3.28 -26.47
C ASP A 113 -5.64 2.61 -25.08
N PRO A 114 -6.27 3.23 -24.07
CA PRO A 114 -6.34 2.68 -22.72
C PRO A 114 -6.96 1.27 -22.68
N LYS A 115 -7.78 0.94 -23.69
CA LYS A 115 -8.33 -0.40 -23.93
C LYS A 115 -7.25 -1.41 -24.34
N TRP A 116 -6.31 -1.01 -25.20
CA TRP A 116 -5.20 -1.87 -25.63
C TRP A 116 -4.26 -2.20 -24.47
N ILE A 117 -3.94 -1.20 -23.63
CA ILE A 117 -3.11 -1.39 -22.43
C ILE A 117 -3.79 -2.38 -21.48
N THR A 118 -5.09 -2.23 -21.24
CA THR A 118 -5.86 -3.12 -20.36
C THR A 118 -5.91 -4.55 -20.91
N ILE A 119 -6.16 -4.72 -22.21
CA ILE A 119 -6.17 -6.04 -22.85
C ILE A 119 -4.78 -6.69 -22.80
N LYS A 120 -3.72 -5.93 -23.09
CA LYS A 120 -2.34 -6.40 -23.01
C LYS A 120 -2.00 -6.85 -21.59
N ALA A 121 -2.38 -6.08 -20.57
CA ALA A 121 -2.18 -6.44 -19.17
C ALA A 121 -2.95 -7.72 -18.78
N ALA A 122 -4.21 -7.84 -19.20
CA ALA A 122 -5.02 -9.04 -18.96
C ALA A 122 -4.41 -10.28 -19.62
N LEU A 123 -3.92 -10.16 -20.86
CA LEU A 123 -3.24 -11.25 -21.55
C LEU A 123 -1.93 -11.64 -20.88
N LEU A 124 -1.13 -10.66 -20.43
CA LEU A 124 0.11 -10.93 -19.67
C LEU A 124 -0.20 -11.66 -18.36
N LEU A 125 -1.25 -11.26 -17.65
CA LEU A 125 -1.65 -11.89 -16.38
C LEU A 125 -2.12 -13.33 -16.61
N LEU A 126 -2.92 -13.57 -17.65
CA LEU A 126 -3.35 -14.93 -18.02
C LEU A 126 -2.17 -15.81 -18.45
N LEU A 127 -1.24 -15.26 -19.23
CA LEU A 127 -0.04 -15.97 -19.66
C LEU A 127 0.83 -16.34 -18.46
N GLY A 128 1.05 -15.40 -17.53
CA GLY A 128 1.78 -15.64 -16.29
C GLY A 128 1.12 -16.72 -15.42
N ALA A 129 -0.20 -16.68 -15.28
CA ALA A 129 -0.96 -17.69 -14.56
C ALA A 129 -0.87 -19.09 -15.22
N ALA A 130 -0.94 -19.15 -16.55
CA ALA A 130 -0.81 -20.39 -17.30
C ALA A 130 0.59 -21.00 -17.16
N ILE A 131 1.64 -20.18 -17.21
CA ILE A 131 3.02 -20.61 -16.96
C ILE A 131 3.15 -21.11 -15.52
N ALA A 132 2.68 -20.36 -14.53
CA ALA A 132 2.74 -20.78 -13.13
C ALA A 132 2.03 -22.13 -12.90
N ALA A 133 0.86 -22.33 -13.51
CA ALA A 133 0.13 -23.60 -13.45
C ALA A 133 0.90 -24.75 -14.12
N ALA A 134 1.51 -24.51 -15.28
CA ALA A 134 2.29 -25.53 -15.99
C ALA A 134 3.55 -25.96 -15.22
N PHE A 135 4.14 -25.05 -14.43
CA PHE A 135 5.35 -25.32 -13.63
C PHE A 135 5.07 -25.73 -12.19
N ALA A 136 3.82 -25.66 -11.71
CA ALA A 136 3.46 -26.01 -10.34
C ALA A 136 3.78 -27.48 -10.03
N ASP A 137 3.32 -28.43 -10.86
CA ASP A 137 3.55 -29.86 -10.64
C ASP A 137 5.05 -30.24 -10.72
N PRO A 138 5.81 -29.82 -11.76
CA PRO A 138 7.25 -30.05 -11.80
C PRO A 138 8.01 -29.47 -10.58
N LEU A 139 7.58 -28.32 -10.07
CA LEU A 139 8.19 -27.73 -8.88
C LEU A 139 7.96 -28.61 -7.65
N VAL A 140 6.74 -29.09 -7.44
CA VAL A 140 6.43 -30.01 -6.32
C VAL A 140 7.23 -31.31 -6.44
N ASP A 141 7.37 -31.86 -7.64
CA ASP A 141 8.14 -33.09 -7.89
C ASP A 141 9.63 -32.90 -7.63
N THR A 142 10.20 -31.77 -8.04
CA THR A 142 11.62 -31.47 -7.77
C THR A 142 11.91 -31.32 -6.30
N VAL A 143 11.02 -30.67 -5.54
CA VAL A 143 11.15 -30.56 -4.07
C VAL A 143 11.07 -31.94 -3.42
N ASN A 144 10.14 -32.79 -3.84
CA ASN A 144 9.99 -34.15 -3.28
C ASN A 144 11.21 -35.02 -3.58
N ASN A 145 11.75 -34.97 -4.81
CA ASN A 145 12.96 -35.71 -5.18
C ASN A 145 14.19 -35.20 -4.41
N PHE A 146 14.30 -33.88 -4.22
CA PHE A 146 15.37 -33.28 -3.43
C PHE A 146 15.27 -33.65 -1.94
N SER A 147 14.05 -33.67 -1.40
CA SER A 147 13.76 -34.15 -0.04
C SER A 147 14.23 -35.60 0.13
N ALA A 148 13.88 -36.48 -0.81
CA ALA A 148 14.28 -37.89 -0.77
C ALA A 148 15.81 -38.09 -0.86
N ALA A 149 16.50 -37.27 -1.67
CA ALA A 149 17.95 -37.35 -1.85
C ALA A 149 18.75 -36.81 -0.64
N THR A 150 18.23 -35.79 0.04
CA THR A 150 18.92 -35.11 1.15
C THR A 150 18.48 -35.56 2.54
N GLY A 151 17.34 -36.25 2.65
CA GLY A 151 16.75 -36.65 3.93
C GLY A 151 16.09 -35.49 4.70
N ILE A 152 15.97 -34.31 4.10
CA ILE A 152 15.32 -33.13 4.68
C ILE A 152 13.84 -33.14 4.27
N PRO A 153 12.86 -32.92 5.16
CA PRO A 153 11.44 -32.92 4.76
C PRO A 153 11.10 -31.83 3.74
N SER A 154 10.27 -32.16 2.74
CA SER A 154 9.84 -31.24 1.67
C SER A 154 9.34 -29.89 2.18
N PHE A 155 8.64 -29.88 3.32
CA PHE A 155 8.15 -28.67 3.97
C PHE A 155 9.27 -27.64 4.24
N PHE A 156 10.40 -28.07 4.81
CA PHE A 156 11.52 -27.18 5.13
C PHE A 156 12.17 -26.61 3.87
N ILE A 157 12.33 -27.44 2.85
CA ILE A 157 12.88 -27.03 1.56
C ILE A 157 11.96 -25.98 0.93
N SER A 158 10.64 -26.21 0.92
CA SER A 158 9.68 -25.26 0.39
C SER A 158 9.60 -23.97 1.21
N PHE A 159 9.64 -24.05 2.54
CA PHE A 159 9.56 -22.88 3.43
C PHE A 159 10.75 -21.92 3.29
N ILE A 160 11.90 -22.43 2.82
CA ILE A 160 13.08 -21.61 2.54
C ILE A 160 13.11 -21.17 1.08
N ALA A 161 12.97 -22.12 0.15
CA ALA A 161 13.20 -21.85 -1.26
C ALA A 161 12.08 -21.04 -1.92
N LEU A 162 10.80 -21.32 -1.61
CA LEU A 162 9.67 -20.65 -2.27
C LEU A 162 9.63 -19.16 -1.91
N PRO A 163 9.64 -18.75 -0.64
CA PRO A 163 9.61 -17.32 -0.29
C PRO A 163 10.83 -16.56 -0.83
N LEU A 164 12.00 -17.21 -0.90
CA LEU A 164 13.20 -16.59 -1.47
C LEU A 164 13.04 -16.39 -2.98
N ALA A 165 12.49 -17.36 -3.70
CA ALA A 165 12.25 -17.23 -5.13
C ALA A 165 11.16 -16.19 -5.44
N THR A 166 9.99 -16.28 -4.81
CA THR A 166 8.81 -15.47 -5.17
C THR A 166 8.92 -14.02 -4.72
N ASN A 167 9.61 -13.74 -3.62
CA ASN A 167 9.70 -12.40 -3.04
C ASN A 167 11.07 -11.74 -3.29
N SER A 168 11.97 -12.39 -4.04
CA SER A 168 13.32 -11.86 -4.32
C SER A 168 13.28 -10.53 -5.07
N SER A 169 12.47 -10.43 -6.11
CA SER A 169 12.36 -9.23 -6.95
C SER A 169 11.85 -8.04 -6.13
N GLU A 170 10.80 -8.25 -5.32
CA GLU A 170 10.22 -7.23 -4.44
C GLU A 170 11.22 -6.79 -3.36
N ALA A 171 11.97 -7.73 -2.78
CA ALA A 171 13.01 -7.41 -1.80
C ALA A 171 14.14 -6.56 -2.41
N VAL A 172 14.58 -6.89 -3.63
CA VAL A 172 15.62 -6.12 -4.34
C VAL A 172 15.13 -4.71 -4.66
N SER A 173 13.92 -4.56 -5.20
CA SER A 173 13.32 -3.26 -5.47
C SER A 173 13.19 -2.42 -4.21
N ALA A 174 12.72 -3.01 -3.11
CA ALA A 174 12.62 -2.31 -1.84
C ALA A 174 13.98 -1.83 -1.29
N ILE A 175 15.04 -2.63 -1.46
CA ILE A 175 16.40 -2.22 -1.06
C ILE A 175 16.88 -1.04 -1.92
N ILE A 176 16.69 -1.12 -3.24
CA ILE A 176 17.06 -0.05 -4.17
C ILE A 176 16.32 1.23 -3.80
N PHE A 177 15.02 1.13 -3.53
CA PHE A 177 14.16 2.25 -3.23
C PHE A 177 14.48 2.88 -1.85
N ALA A 178 14.70 2.05 -0.82
CA ALA A 178 15.12 2.51 0.50
C ALA A 178 16.53 3.13 0.50
N SER A 179 17.41 2.74 -0.42
CA SER A 179 18.78 3.27 -0.52
C SER A 179 18.85 4.76 -0.93
N ARG A 180 17.75 5.34 -1.45
CA ARG A 180 17.70 6.72 -1.95
C ARG A 180 17.60 7.82 -0.87
N LYS A 181 17.85 7.48 0.40
CA LYS A 181 18.08 8.40 1.55
C LYS A 181 16.97 9.43 1.86
N LYS A 182 15.73 9.20 1.42
CA LYS A 182 14.57 10.03 1.80
C LYS A 182 13.71 9.28 2.81
N ILE A 183 13.41 9.90 3.95
CA ILE A 183 12.65 9.23 5.03
C ILE A 183 11.22 8.88 4.62
N ARG A 184 10.57 9.73 3.81
CA ARG A 184 9.22 9.52 3.27
C ARG A 184 9.17 8.33 2.30
N THR A 185 10.21 8.17 1.48
CA THR A 185 10.42 7.03 0.58
C THR A 185 10.57 5.73 1.37
N ALA A 186 11.40 5.71 2.42
CA ALA A 186 11.59 4.54 3.27
C ALA A 186 10.30 4.14 4.02
N SER A 187 9.54 5.09 4.57
CA SER A 187 8.26 4.78 5.23
C SER A 187 7.21 4.25 4.26
N LEU A 188 7.17 4.77 3.02
CA LEU A 188 6.26 4.29 1.99
C LEU A 188 6.61 2.86 1.57
N THR A 189 7.89 2.58 1.32
CA THR A 189 8.39 1.22 1.02
C THR A 189 7.99 0.23 2.10
N PHE A 190 8.17 0.65 3.36
CA PHE A 190 7.87 -0.20 4.50
C PHE A 190 6.37 -0.52 4.58
N SER A 191 5.50 0.48 4.38
CA SER A 191 4.06 0.25 4.36
C SER A 191 3.62 -0.62 3.19
N GLU A 192 4.25 -0.47 2.02
CA GLU A 192 3.99 -1.29 0.84
C GLU A 192 4.38 -2.76 1.08
N LEU A 193 5.59 -3.01 1.58
CA LEU A 193 6.06 -4.35 1.95
C LEU A 193 5.18 -4.99 3.02
N CYS A 194 4.85 -4.26 4.09
CA CYS A 194 3.98 -4.77 5.15
C CYS A 194 2.58 -5.08 4.62
N GLY A 195 2.04 -4.22 3.74
CA GLY A 195 0.76 -4.44 3.06
C GLY A 195 0.79 -5.67 2.16
N GLY A 196 1.81 -5.78 1.30
CA GLY A 196 2.00 -6.88 0.36
C GLY A 196 2.14 -8.23 1.05
N VAL A 197 3.01 -8.34 2.04
CA VAL A 197 3.22 -9.58 2.80
C VAL A 197 1.97 -9.99 3.56
N THR A 198 1.30 -9.03 4.22
CA THR A 198 0.08 -9.32 4.99
C THR A 198 -1.07 -9.75 4.08
N MET A 199 -1.26 -9.05 2.96
CA MET A 199 -2.30 -9.38 1.99
C MET A 199 -2.06 -10.74 1.36
N ASN A 200 -0.84 -11.02 0.91
CA ASN A 200 -0.49 -12.31 0.30
C ASN A 200 -0.72 -13.46 1.28
N ASN A 201 -0.25 -13.33 2.53
CA ASN A 201 -0.39 -14.39 3.53
C ASN A 201 -1.85 -14.65 3.90
N ILE A 202 -2.67 -13.60 4.13
CA ILE A 202 -4.08 -13.76 4.49
C ILE A 202 -4.88 -14.34 3.32
N LEU A 203 -4.67 -13.83 2.10
CA LEU A 203 -5.39 -14.30 0.92
C LEU A 203 -4.99 -15.73 0.57
N CYS A 204 -3.70 -16.05 0.58
CA CYS A 204 -3.19 -17.39 0.29
C CYS A 204 -3.72 -18.41 1.31
N LEU A 205 -3.61 -18.11 2.61
CA LEU A 205 -4.14 -18.98 3.67
C LEU A 205 -5.65 -19.18 3.54
N SER A 206 -6.40 -18.11 3.28
CA SER A 206 -7.86 -18.17 3.11
C SER A 206 -8.27 -19.05 1.93
N VAL A 207 -7.66 -18.85 0.75
CA VAL A 207 -7.94 -19.65 -0.44
C VAL A 207 -7.54 -21.11 -0.23
N PHE A 208 -6.39 -21.37 0.40
CA PHE A 208 -5.93 -22.71 0.72
C PHE A 208 -6.92 -23.45 1.64
N LEU A 209 -7.33 -22.82 2.75
CA LEU A 209 -8.32 -23.40 3.67
C LEU A 209 -9.66 -23.65 2.97
N ALA A 210 -10.11 -22.72 2.12
CA ALA A 210 -11.35 -22.87 1.37
C ALA A 210 -11.31 -24.11 0.44
N ILE A 211 -10.19 -24.34 -0.25
CA ILE A 211 -10.00 -25.50 -1.12
C ILE A 211 -9.98 -26.79 -0.29
N VAL A 212 -9.24 -26.82 0.83
CA VAL A 212 -9.18 -27.99 1.73
C VAL A 212 -10.57 -28.35 2.25
N TYR A 213 -11.35 -27.34 2.66
CA TYR A 213 -12.72 -27.52 3.15
C TYR A 213 -13.65 -28.08 2.06
N VAL A 214 -13.64 -27.48 0.85
CA VAL A 214 -14.51 -27.93 -0.26
C VAL A 214 -14.14 -29.32 -0.76
N ARG A 215 -12.84 -29.67 -0.74
CA ARG A 215 -12.34 -30.98 -1.19
C ARG A 215 -12.44 -32.07 -0.10
N GLY A 216 -12.77 -31.71 1.14
CA GLY A 216 -12.82 -32.65 2.26
C GLY A 216 -11.49 -33.33 2.57
N LEU A 217 -10.37 -32.64 2.31
CA LEU A 217 -9.03 -33.19 2.55
C LEU A 217 -8.74 -33.25 4.05
N THR A 218 -8.08 -34.32 4.51
CA THR A 218 -7.68 -34.48 5.91
C THR A 218 -6.63 -33.43 6.27
N TRP A 219 -6.93 -32.62 7.28
CA TRP A 219 -6.03 -31.58 7.76
C TRP A 219 -4.94 -32.17 8.66
N ASN A 220 -3.77 -32.40 8.07
CA ASN A 220 -2.60 -33.01 8.71
C ASN A 220 -1.54 -31.93 9.07
N PHE A 221 -1.41 -30.88 8.27
CA PHE A 221 -0.43 -29.79 8.48
C PHE A 221 -0.79 -28.78 9.60
N SER A 222 -1.37 -29.26 10.70
CA SER A 222 -1.87 -28.41 11.77
C SER A 222 -0.75 -27.78 12.59
N SER A 223 0.39 -28.46 12.73
CA SER A 223 1.51 -27.97 13.52
C SER A 223 2.22 -26.82 12.79
N GLU A 224 2.45 -26.95 11.48
CA GLU A 224 3.15 -25.96 10.67
C GLU A 224 2.34 -24.67 10.52
N VAL A 225 1.05 -24.79 10.21
CA VAL A 225 0.16 -23.62 10.08
C VAL A 225 0.01 -22.90 11.42
N LEU A 226 -0.05 -23.64 12.53
CA LEU A 226 -0.12 -23.05 13.88
C LEU A 226 1.16 -22.28 14.23
N VAL A 227 2.34 -22.81 13.88
CA VAL A 227 3.62 -22.09 14.09
C VAL A 227 3.67 -20.80 13.27
N ILE A 228 3.27 -20.86 11.99
CA ILE A 228 3.21 -19.68 11.12
C ILE A 228 2.24 -18.65 11.70
N LEU A 229 1.06 -19.07 12.16
CA LEU A 229 0.04 -18.21 12.75
C LEU A 229 0.56 -17.53 14.03
N ILE A 230 1.22 -18.27 14.92
CA ILE A 230 1.83 -17.70 16.14
C ILE A 230 2.87 -16.64 15.78
N VAL A 231 3.78 -16.94 14.85
CA VAL A 231 4.79 -15.99 14.39
C VAL A 231 4.14 -14.73 13.81
N CYS A 232 3.10 -14.88 12.98
CA CYS A 232 2.34 -13.77 12.41
C CYS A 232 1.63 -12.93 13.48
N LEU A 233 1.03 -13.54 14.50
CA LEU A 233 0.38 -12.81 15.59
C LEU A 233 1.38 -12.06 16.46
N VAL A 234 2.52 -12.68 16.78
CA VAL A 234 3.58 -12.04 17.59
C VAL A 234 4.17 -10.86 16.83
N MET A 235 4.55 -11.05 15.56
CA MET A 235 5.12 -9.98 14.74
C MET A 235 4.09 -8.89 14.42
N GLY A 236 2.85 -9.28 14.07
CA GLY A 236 1.77 -8.35 13.78
C GLY A 236 1.35 -7.54 15.01
N GLY A 237 1.30 -8.18 16.18
CA GLY A 237 1.09 -7.50 17.46
C GLY A 237 2.22 -6.51 17.77
N PHE A 238 3.48 -6.97 17.70
CA PHE A 238 4.64 -6.11 17.93
C PHE A 238 4.68 -4.89 17.00
N ALA A 239 4.35 -5.10 15.72
CA ALA A 239 4.23 -4.05 14.71
C ALA A 239 3.06 -3.08 14.99
N SER A 240 1.91 -3.59 15.44
CA SER A 240 0.74 -2.76 15.76
C SER A 240 0.98 -1.80 16.94
N PHE A 241 1.76 -2.21 17.95
CA PHE A 241 2.01 -1.37 19.12
C PHE A 241 3.13 -0.35 18.93
N ARG A 242 3.84 -0.35 17.79
CA ARG A 242 5.03 0.48 17.56
C ARG A 242 4.93 1.19 16.21
N THR A 243 4.78 2.51 16.26
CA THR A 243 4.75 3.39 15.08
C THR A 243 6.15 3.74 14.55
N THR A 244 7.21 3.42 15.31
CA THR A 244 8.60 3.73 14.94
C THR A 244 9.48 2.50 15.14
N TYR A 245 10.14 2.05 14.07
CA TYR A 245 10.98 0.86 14.06
C TYR A 245 12.47 1.24 14.17
N PRO A 246 13.10 1.09 15.34
CA PRO A 246 14.54 1.25 15.46
C PRO A 246 15.26 0.06 14.80
N LEU A 247 16.47 0.27 14.26
CA LEU A 247 17.24 -0.79 13.57
C LEU A 247 17.42 -2.09 14.38
N TRP A 248 17.35 -2.02 15.71
CA TRP A 248 17.39 -3.23 16.56
C TRP A 248 16.23 -4.21 16.35
N THR A 249 15.07 -3.75 15.86
CA THR A 249 13.95 -4.65 15.53
C THR A 249 14.28 -5.57 14.37
N CYS A 250 15.20 -5.19 13.47
CA CYS A 250 15.66 -6.06 12.40
C CYS A 250 16.40 -7.29 12.94
N PHE A 251 17.19 -7.16 14.02
CA PHE A 251 17.83 -8.32 14.65
C PHE A 251 16.82 -9.32 15.21
N ILE A 252 15.75 -8.83 15.83
CA ILE A 252 14.67 -9.67 16.34
C ILE A 252 13.97 -10.39 15.18
N ALA A 253 13.66 -9.67 14.09
CA ALA A 253 13.04 -10.24 12.91
C ALA A 253 13.92 -11.31 12.23
N TYR A 254 15.22 -11.06 12.09
CA TYR A 254 16.16 -12.02 11.51
C TYR A 254 16.34 -13.27 12.38
N LEU A 255 16.29 -13.14 13.71
CA LEU A 255 16.36 -14.28 14.64
C LEU A 255 15.07 -15.10 14.68
N LEU A 256 13.93 -14.48 14.39
CA LEU A 256 12.64 -15.17 14.39
C LEU A 256 12.53 -16.23 13.27
N TYR A 257 13.22 -16.01 12.15
CA TYR A 257 13.24 -16.96 11.03
C TYR A 257 13.88 -18.32 11.40
N PRO A 258 15.15 -18.41 11.86
CA PRO A 258 15.74 -19.67 12.30
C PRO A 258 15.05 -20.22 13.56
N PHE A 259 14.50 -19.36 14.42
CA PHE A 259 13.68 -19.80 15.55
C PHE A 259 12.43 -20.56 15.09
N SER A 260 11.71 -20.06 14.06
CA SER A 260 10.53 -20.74 13.52
C SER A 260 10.88 -22.11 12.93
N LEU A 261 11.99 -22.22 12.20
CA LEU A 261 12.49 -23.49 11.66
C LEU A 261 12.84 -24.49 12.77
N GLY A 262 13.53 -24.03 13.82
CA GLY A 262 13.85 -24.86 14.98
C GLY A 262 12.59 -25.33 15.73
N LEU A 263 11.57 -24.47 15.83
CA LEU A 263 10.33 -24.77 16.52
C LEU A 263 9.50 -25.81 15.76
N VAL A 264 9.42 -25.72 14.41
CA VAL A 264 8.81 -26.77 13.57
C VAL A 264 9.57 -28.08 13.71
N TYR A 265 10.90 -28.06 13.65
CA TYR A 265 11.72 -29.27 13.79
C TYR A 265 11.51 -29.95 15.14
N ILE A 266 11.42 -29.18 16.23
CA ILE A 266 11.15 -29.73 17.56
C ILE A 266 9.72 -30.26 17.65
N LEU A 267 8.70 -29.56 17.15
CA LEU A 267 7.33 -30.06 17.20
C LEU A 267 7.15 -31.36 16.41
N ASP A 268 7.75 -31.44 15.22
CA ASP A 268 7.68 -32.64 14.38
C ASP A 268 8.44 -33.81 15.02
N TYR A 269 9.66 -33.57 15.52
CA TYR A 269 10.51 -34.62 16.11
C TYR A 269 10.05 -35.10 17.51
N TRP A 270 9.57 -34.19 18.37
CA TRP A 270 9.22 -34.53 19.76
C TRP A 270 7.74 -34.88 19.96
N PHE A 271 6.82 -34.23 19.23
CA PHE A 271 5.39 -34.45 19.43
C PHE A 271 4.75 -35.36 18.39
N GLY A 272 5.44 -35.65 17.27
CA GLY A 272 4.91 -36.54 16.21
C GLY A 272 3.59 -36.05 15.62
N TRP A 273 3.35 -34.74 15.67
CA TRP A 273 2.17 -34.09 15.09
C TRP A 273 2.41 -33.85 13.60
N SER A 274 2.11 -34.90 12.83
CA SER A 274 1.80 -34.81 11.40
C SER A 274 0.30 -34.64 11.17
#